data_AF-A0A2D6U180-F1
#
_entry.id   AF-A0A2D6U180-F1
#
_cell.length_a   1.000
_cell.length_b   1.000
_cell.length_c   1.000
_cell.angle_alpha   90.00
_cell.angle_beta   90.00
_cell.angle_gamma   90.00
#
_symmetry.space_group_name_H-M   'P 1'
#
loop_
_entity.id
_entity.type
_entity.pdbx_description
1 polymer ?
#
loop_
_entity_poly.entity_id
_entity_poly.type
_entity_poly.pdbx_seq_one_letter_code
_entity_poly.pdbx_strand_id
1 'polypeptide(L)'
;MDIEVIILIVGIFIQLFIASVAFTSLLIIQRINQRIIFNEVVKQERELRIKLNEYREEISKRKSLGLDFNDIALDYDTLLFNYYEYLAISVYKRLINEYIAELYFKTSLIYVKEQFESSILFDQNFANRDEYPATIWLFNNWRI
;
A
#
# COMPACT_ATOMS: atom_id res chain seq x y z
N MET A 1 27.45 -47.14 23.39
CA MET A 1 26.64 -46.31 22.47
C MET A 1 26.84 -46.91 21.10
N ASP A 2 25.78 -47.46 20.53
CA ASP A 2 25.87 -48.26 19.30
C ASP A 2 26.05 -47.35 18.08
N ILE A 3 26.80 -47.83 17.09
CA ILE A 3 27.11 -47.10 15.85
C ILE A 3 25.83 -46.62 15.16
N GLU A 4 24.76 -47.40 15.24
CA GLU A 4 23.43 -47.06 14.70
C GLU A 4 22.85 -45.80 15.35
N VAL A 5 23.03 -45.62 16.66
CA VAL A 5 22.58 -44.43 17.40
C VAL A 5 23.38 -43.20 16.94
N ILE A 6 24.68 -43.35 16.70
CA ILE A 6 25.53 -42.26 16.20
C ILE A 6 25.10 -41.84 14.79
N ILE A 7 24.87 -42.80 13.89
CA ILE A 7 24.40 -42.53 12.52
C ILE A 7 23.05 -41.82 12.52
N LEU A 8 22.12 -42.26 13.37
CA LEU A 8 20.80 -41.63 13.52
C LEU A 8 20.92 -40.17 13.98
N ILE A 9 21.72 -39.91 15.00
CA ILE A 9 21.97 -38.55 15.52
C ILE A 9 22.56 -37.65 14.44
N VAL A 10 23.58 -38.12 13.71
CA VAL A 10 24.20 -37.37 12.61
C VAL A 10 23.19 -37.09 11.49
N GLY A 11 22.38 -38.08 11.12
CA GLY A 11 21.31 -37.93 10.13
C GLY A 11 20.30 -36.84 10.51
N ILE A 12 19.89 -36.80 11.78
CA ILE A 12 19.00 -35.76 12.31
C ILE A 12 19.65 -34.37 12.21
N PHE A 13 20.93 -34.23 12.58
CA PHE A 13 21.63 -32.95 12.47
C PHE A 13 21.72 -32.44 11.03
N ILE A 14 21.98 -33.33 10.06
CA ILE A 14 22.00 -32.96 8.64
C ILE A 14 20.62 -32.46 8.18
N GLN A 15 19.55 -33.16 8.56
CA GLN A 15 18.19 -32.74 8.22
C GLN A 15 17.82 -31.40 8.82
N LEU A 16 18.15 -31.16 10.09
CA LEU A 16 17.94 -29.87 10.76
C LEU A 16 18.72 -28.74 10.09
N PHE A 17 19.96 -29.00 9.67
CA PHE A 17 20.76 -28.03 8.94
C PHE A 17 20.12 -27.66 7.60
N ILE A 18 19.70 -28.65 6.81
CA ILE A 18 19.03 -28.43 5.51
C ILE A 18 17.73 -27.64 5.71
N ALA A 19 16.91 -28.01 6.69
CA ALA A 19 15.67 -27.31 7.01
C ALA A 19 15.92 -25.85 7.40
N SER A 20 16.96 -25.58 8.21
CA SER A 20 17.36 -24.23 8.59
C SER A 20 17.82 -23.38 7.40
N VAL A 21 18.61 -23.96 6.49
CA VAL A 21 19.04 -23.28 5.26
C VAL A 21 17.83 -22.97 4.37
N ALA A 22 16.92 -23.92 4.15
CA ALA A 22 15.71 -23.71 3.36
C ALA A 22 14.81 -22.62 3.96
N PHE A 23 14.59 -22.65 5.26
CA PHE A 23 13.81 -21.63 5.97
C PHE A 23 14.43 -20.23 5.83
N THR A 24 15.74 -20.12 6.01
CA THR A 24 16.47 -18.85 5.86
C THR A 24 16.37 -18.32 4.44
N SER A 25 16.51 -19.19 3.43
CA SER A 25 16.34 -18.82 2.02
C SER A 25 14.94 -18.28 1.71
N LEU A 26 13.89 -18.92 2.24
CA LEU A 26 12.51 -18.43 2.07
C LEU A 26 12.31 -17.03 2.67
N LEU A 27 12.85 -16.79 3.88
CA LEU A 27 12.79 -15.46 4.50
C LEU A 27 13.53 -14.40 3.69
N ILE A 28 14.68 -14.73 3.09
CA ILE A 28 15.43 -13.81 2.22
C ILE A 28 14.62 -13.47 0.98
N ILE A 29 14.03 -14.47 0.31
CA ILE A 29 13.20 -14.26 -0.88
C ILE A 29 12.00 -13.38 -0.56
N GLN A 30 11.32 -13.64 0.56
CA GLN A 30 10.20 -12.81 1.01
C GLN A 30 10.62 -11.34 1.21
N ARG A 31 11.76 -11.09 1.87
CA ARG A 31 12.28 -9.72 2.06
C ARG A 31 12.62 -9.03 0.75
N ILE A 32 13.23 -9.75 -0.20
CA ILE A 32 13.55 -9.23 -1.53
C ILE A 32 12.25 -8.85 -2.27
N ASN A 33 11.25 -9.73 -2.26
CA ASN A 33 9.95 -9.48 -2.89
C ASN A 33 9.25 -8.27 -2.28
N GLN A 34 9.20 -8.18 -0.94
CA GLN A 34 8.63 -7.02 -0.25
C GLN A 34 9.33 -5.71 -0.64
N ARG A 35 10.66 -5.74 -0.79
CA ARG A 35 11.44 -4.56 -1.22
C ARG A 35 11.13 -4.16 -2.67
N ILE A 36 11.00 -5.13 -3.58
CA ILE A 36 10.65 -4.88 -4.98
C ILE A 36 9.25 -4.26 -5.07
N ILE A 37 8.27 -4.87 -4.40
CA ILE A 37 6.89 -4.37 -4.38
C ILE A 37 6.83 -2.96 -3.77
N PHE A 38 7.54 -2.73 -2.65
CA PHE A 38 7.58 -1.42 -2.02
C PHE A 38 8.15 -0.34 -2.96
N ASN A 39 9.24 -0.63 -3.67
CA ASN A 39 9.82 0.31 -4.63
C ASN A 39 8.85 0.63 -5.78
N GLU A 40 8.10 -0.36 -6.25
CA GLU A 40 7.09 -0.16 -7.29
C GLU A 40 5.94 0.71 -6.78
N VAL A 41 5.44 0.46 -5.57
CA VAL A 41 4.41 1.29 -4.92
C VAL A 41 4.89 2.75 -4.77
N VAL A 42 6.14 2.95 -4.35
CA VAL A 42 6.74 4.30 -4.24
C VAL A 42 6.87 4.97 -5.60
N LYS A 43 7.23 4.23 -6.64
CA LYS A 43 7.30 4.76 -8.01
C LYS A 43 5.91 5.19 -8.49
N GLN A 44 4.91 4.33 -8.31
CA GLN A 44 3.52 4.64 -8.65
C GLN A 44 2.99 5.83 -7.85
N GLU A 45 3.38 6.02 -6.59
CA GLU A 45 3.01 7.20 -5.81
C GLU A 45 3.52 8.49 -6.45
N ARG A 46 4.77 8.49 -6.92
CA ARG A 46 5.36 9.67 -7.57
C ARG A 46 4.67 10.00 -8.88
N GLU A 47 4.38 8.98 -9.69
CA GLU A 47 3.63 9.13 -10.94
C GLU A 47 2.22 9.65 -10.68
N LEU A 48 1.54 9.09 -9.68
CA LEU A 48 0.23 9.57 -9.23
C LEU A 48 0.30 11.04 -8.81
N ARG A 49 1.29 11.42 -7.99
CA ARG A 49 1.42 12.81 -7.50
C ARG A 49 1.55 13.80 -8.65
N ILE A 50 2.31 13.46 -9.69
CA ILE A 50 2.41 14.29 -10.91
C ILE A 50 1.04 14.41 -11.57
N LYS A 51 0.35 13.29 -11.79
CA LYS A 51 -0.97 13.29 -12.43
C LYS A 51 -2.03 14.06 -11.64
N LEU A 52 -2.04 13.90 -10.32
CA LEU A 52 -2.91 14.62 -9.41
C LEU A 52 -2.61 16.13 -9.42
N ASN A 53 -1.36 16.54 -9.57
CA ASN A 53 -1.01 17.95 -9.71
C ASN A 53 -1.56 18.53 -11.02
N GLU A 54 -1.47 17.81 -12.15
CA GLU A 54 -2.06 18.25 -13.42
C GLU A 54 -3.57 18.50 -13.28
N TYR A 55 -4.28 17.58 -12.61
CA TYR A 55 -5.70 17.74 -12.31
C TYR A 55 -5.98 18.96 -11.41
N ARG A 56 -5.19 19.17 -10.34
CA ARG A 56 -5.35 20.34 -9.47
C ARG A 56 -5.14 21.65 -10.21
N GLU A 57 -4.14 21.72 -11.07
CA GLU A 57 -3.87 22.91 -11.89
C GLU A 57 -5.05 23.22 -12.82
N GLU A 58 -5.59 22.20 -13.48
CA GLU A 58 -6.75 22.36 -14.37
C GLU A 58 -8.02 22.74 -13.59
N ILE A 59 -8.28 22.12 -12.43
CA ILE A 59 -9.40 22.52 -11.54
C ILE A 59 -9.25 24.00 -11.13
N SER A 60 -8.05 24.40 -10.72
CA SER A 60 -7.77 25.79 -10.33
C SER A 60 -7.99 26.77 -11.49
N LYS A 61 -7.58 26.40 -12.69
CA LYS A 61 -7.77 27.18 -13.91
C LYS A 61 -9.25 27.31 -14.31
N ARG A 62 -10.01 26.22 -14.29
CA ARG A 62 -11.45 26.26 -14.59
C ARG A 62 -12.20 27.08 -13.55
N LYS A 63 -11.86 26.92 -12.27
CA LYS A 63 -12.43 27.68 -11.16
C LYS A 63 -12.21 29.19 -11.32
N SER A 64 -11.01 29.62 -11.73
CA SER A 64 -10.72 31.06 -11.94
C SER A 64 -11.47 31.65 -13.14
N LEU A 65 -11.81 30.81 -14.12
CA LEU A 65 -12.62 31.18 -15.29
C LEU A 65 -14.14 31.05 -15.04
N GLY A 66 -14.57 30.60 -13.85
CA GLY A 66 -15.98 30.35 -13.53
C GLY A 66 -16.60 29.20 -14.35
N LEU A 67 -15.78 28.28 -14.85
CA LEU A 67 -16.22 27.11 -15.60
C LEU A 67 -16.53 25.95 -14.66
N ASP A 68 -17.43 25.07 -15.08
CA ASP A 68 -17.69 23.81 -14.38
C ASP A 68 -16.43 22.91 -14.38
N PHE A 69 -16.17 22.29 -13.25
CA PHE A 69 -15.00 21.45 -13.00
C PHE A 69 -15.35 20.16 -12.23
N ASN A 70 -16.64 19.87 -12.03
CA ASN A 70 -17.08 18.71 -11.27
C ASN A 70 -16.62 17.39 -11.91
N ASP A 71 -16.61 17.32 -13.24
CA ASP A 71 -16.07 16.20 -14.03
C ASP A 71 -14.61 15.90 -13.65
N ILE A 72 -13.78 16.93 -13.64
CA ILE A 72 -12.35 16.79 -13.33
C ILE A 72 -12.12 16.49 -11.84
N ALA A 73 -12.89 17.13 -10.96
CA ALA A 73 -12.82 16.85 -9.52
C ALA A 73 -13.20 15.40 -9.20
N LEU A 74 -14.19 14.84 -9.91
CA LEU A 74 -14.58 13.45 -9.77
C LEU A 74 -13.48 12.50 -10.23
N ASP A 75 -12.86 12.75 -11.39
CA ASP A 75 -11.73 11.97 -11.90
C ASP A 75 -10.53 12.03 -10.93
N TYR A 76 -10.26 13.21 -10.37
CA TYR A 76 -9.23 13.43 -9.36
C TYR A 76 -9.44 12.54 -8.13
N ASP A 77 -10.63 12.62 -7.52
CA ASP A 77 -10.97 11.89 -6.31
C ASP A 77 -10.96 10.37 -6.56
N THR A 78 -11.53 9.93 -7.68
CA THR A 78 -11.55 8.51 -8.08
C THR A 78 -10.13 7.96 -8.21
N LEU A 79 -9.25 8.69 -8.90
CA LEU A 79 -7.86 8.27 -9.08
C LEU A 79 -7.11 8.22 -7.75
N LEU A 80 -7.29 9.24 -6.90
CA LEU A 80 -6.67 9.33 -5.59
C LEU A 80 -7.06 8.14 -4.71
N PHE A 81 -8.35 7.89 -4.52
CA PHE A 81 -8.81 6.87 -3.59
C PHE A 81 -8.58 5.45 -4.09
N ASN A 82 -8.69 5.20 -5.40
CA ASN A 82 -8.35 3.90 -5.96
C ASN A 82 -6.87 3.53 -5.73
N TYR A 83 -5.97 4.51 -5.83
CA TYR A 83 -4.57 4.27 -5.51
C TYR A 83 -4.36 3.97 -4.02
N TYR A 84 -4.97 4.76 -3.13
CA TYR A 84 -4.79 4.56 -1.69
C TYR A 84 -5.46 3.27 -1.18
N GLU A 85 -6.53 2.81 -1.84
CA GLU A 85 -7.11 1.48 -1.61
C GLU A 85 -6.13 0.37 -2.00
N TYR A 86 -5.47 0.50 -3.15
CA TYR A 86 -4.44 -0.45 -3.56
C TYR A 86 -3.22 -0.47 -2.63
N LEU A 87 -2.73 0.71 -2.21
CA LEU A 87 -1.69 0.82 -1.20
C LEU A 87 -2.13 0.10 0.09
N ALA A 88 -3.38 0.33 0.52
CA ALA A 88 -3.90 -0.25 1.73
C ALA A 88 -4.02 -1.77 1.67
N ILE A 89 -4.49 -2.31 0.56
CA ILE A 89 -4.51 -3.76 0.32
C ILE A 89 -3.08 -4.33 0.39
N SER A 90 -2.10 -3.62 -0.19
CA SER A 90 -0.69 -4.06 -0.19
C SER A 90 -0.12 -4.14 1.23
N VAL A 91 -0.44 -3.16 2.09
CA VAL A 91 -0.08 -3.18 3.52
C VAL A 91 -0.81 -4.30 4.25
N TYR A 92 -2.15 -4.35 4.13
CA TYR A 92 -3.00 -5.29 4.83
C TYR A 92 -2.62 -6.75 4.56
N LYS A 93 -2.31 -7.07 3.29
CA LYS A 93 -1.87 -8.41 2.87
C LYS A 93 -0.39 -8.70 3.19
N ARG A 94 0.31 -7.80 3.88
CA ARG A 94 1.75 -7.89 4.22
C ARG A 94 2.65 -8.09 3.00
N LEU A 95 2.19 -7.62 1.83
CA LEU A 95 2.98 -7.60 0.58
C LEU A 95 4.10 -6.57 0.67
N ILE A 96 3.87 -5.52 1.46
CA ILE A 96 4.91 -4.59 1.90
C ILE A 96 5.00 -4.59 3.42
N ASN A 97 6.16 -4.19 3.93
CA ASN A 97 6.36 -4.06 5.36
C ASN A 97 5.59 -2.84 5.88
N GLU A 98 4.69 -3.09 6.84
CA GLU A 98 3.81 -2.06 7.39
C GLU A 98 4.57 -0.89 8.04
N TYR A 99 5.61 -1.18 8.82
CA TYR A 99 6.41 -0.14 9.48
C TYR A 99 7.12 0.78 8.46
N ILE A 100 7.70 0.20 7.40
CA ILE A 100 8.33 0.98 6.33
C ILE A 100 7.28 1.81 5.58
N ALA A 101 6.12 1.22 5.30
CA ALA A 101 5.02 1.91 4.62
C ALA A 101 4.48 3.07 5.45
N GLU A 102 4.27 2.88 6.76
CA GLU A 102 3.81 3.94 7.66
C GLU A 102 4.81 5.11 7.66
N LEU A 103 6.10 4.83 7.80
CA LEU A 103 7.14 5.88 7.77
C LEU A 103 7.12 6.71 6.48
N TYR A 104 6.82 6.08 5.33
CA TYR A 104 6.87 6.76 4.04
C TYR A 104 5.55 7.50 3.71
N PHE A 105 4.40 6.89 3.97
CA PHE A 105 3.10 7.36 3.47
C PHE A 105 2.24 8.11 4.49
N LYS A 106 2.57 8.06 5.80
CA LYS A 106 1.71 8.62 6.86
C LYS A 106 1.30 10.07 6.62
N THR A 107 2.25 10.95 6.26
CA THR A 107 1.94 12.36 6.00
C THR A 107 0.98 12.54 4.82
N SER A 108 1.17 11.78 3.75
CA SER A 108 0.28 11.83 2.59
C SER A 108 -1.12 11.35 2.93
N LEU A 109 -1.22 10.31 3.77
CA LEU A 109 -2.52 9.76 4.18
C LEU A 109 -3.34 10.69 5.07
N ILE A 110 -2.72 11.57 5.87
CA ILE A 110 -3.46 12.62 6.60
C ILE A 110 -4.23 13.48 5.61
N TYR A 111 -3.55 13.96 4.57
CA TYR A 111 -4.19 14.74 3.52
C TYR A 111 -5.27 13.94 2.78
N VAL A 112 -5.01 12.67 2.47
CA VAL A 112 -5.99 11.82 1.78
C VAL A 112 -7.24 11.60 2.63
N LYS A 113 -7.09 11.44 3.95
CA LYS A 113 -8.22 11.29 4.88
C LYS A 113 -9.10 12.54 4.87
N GLU A 114 -8.49 13.73 4.94
CA GLU A 114 -9.23 14.99 4.83
C GLU A 114 -10.00 15.08 3.50
N GLN A 115 -9.38 14.71 2.38
CA GLN A 115 -10.07 14.68 1.08
C GLN A 115 -11.19 13.63 1.04
N PHE A 116 -10.99 12.46 1.65
CA PHE A 116 -11.95 11.37 1.68
C PHE A 116 -13.23 11.74 2.46
N GLU A 117 -13.09 12.58 3.48
CA GLU A 117 -14.24 13.06 4.27
C GLU A 117 -15.11 14.05 3.51
N SER A 118 -14.53 14.90 2.64
CA SER A 118 -15.26 15.96 1.93
C SER A 118 -15.29 15.78 0.40
N SER A 119 -15.12 14.55 -0.09
CA SER A 119 -14.98 14.27 -1.51
C SER A 119 -16.29 14.40 -2.28
N ILE A 120 -16.21 14.98 -3.48
CA ILE A 120 -17.33 15.06 -4.43
C ILE A 120 -17.83 13.66 -4.86
N LEU A 121 -16.93 12.67 -4.87
CA LEU A 121 -17.23 11.27 -5.18
C LEU A 121 -18.33 10.71 -4.28
N PHE A 122 -18.26 11.04 -2.98
CA PHE A 122 -19.22 10.56 -1.98
C PHE A 122 -20.41 11.52 -1.83
N ASP A 123 -20.15 12.82 -1.82
CA ASP A 123 -21.20 13.83 -1.60
C ASP A 123 -22.26 13.81 -2.71
N GLN A 124 -21.86 13.46 -3.93
CA GLN A 124 -22.78 13.32 -5.07
C GLN A 124 -23.23 11.87 -5.32
N ASN A 125 -22.94 10.94 -4.41
CA ASN A 125 -23.30 9.51 -4.48
C ASN A 125 -22.79 8.79 -5.74
N PHE A 126 -21.62 9.14 -6.26
CA PHE A 126 -20.98 8.38 -7.34
C PHE A 126 -20.35 7.08 -6.85
N ALA A 127 -19.91 7.05 -5.59
CA ALA A 127 -19.50 5.84 -4.87
C ALA A 127 -19.90 5.95 -3.40
N ASN A 128 -19.86 4.83 -2.67
CA ASN A 128 -20.00 4.84 -1.21
C ASN A 128 -18.65 4.70 -0.53
N ARG A 129 -18.47 5.30 0.65
CA ARG A 129 -17.24 5.16 1.44
C ARG A 129 -16.95 3.70 1.79
N ASP A 130 -17.99 2.90 2.01
CA ASP A 130 -17.89 1.47 2.32
C ASP A 130 -17.30 0.63 1.17
N GLU A 131 -17.21 1.19 -0.04
CA GLU A 131 -16.52 0.57 -1.18
C GLU A 131 -14.99 0.68 -1.09
N TYR A 132 -14.47 1.43 -0.11
CA TYR A 132 -13.04 1.63 0.17
C TYR A 132 -12.62 1.07 1.55
N PRO A 133 -12.90 -0.22 1.85
CA PRO A 133 -12.72 -0.78 3.17
C PRO A 133 -11.25 -0.87 3.60
N ALA A 134 -10.30 -1.08 2.68
CA ALA A 134 -8.90 -1.15 3.03
C ALA A 134 -8.35 0.23 3.39
N THR A 135 -8.74 1.27 2.66
CA THR A 135 -8.41 2.67 2.96
C THR A 135 -8.93 3.07 4.33
N ILE A 136 -10.20 2.74 4.62
CA ILE A 136 -10.81 2.96 5.95
C ILE A 136 -10.05 2.20 7.04
N TRP A 137 -9.72 0.93 6.80
CA TRP A 137 -8.88 0.16 7.73
C TRP A 137 -7.57 0.89 8.00
N LEU A 138 -6.92 1.43 6.96
CA LEU A 138 -5.62 2.07 7.09
C LEU A 138 -5.69 3.37 7.90
N PHE A 139 -6.71 4.21 7.69
CA PHE A 139 -6.96 5.40 8.51
C PHE A 139 -7.20 5.08 9.98
N ASN A 140 -7.81 3.93 10.28
CA ASN A 140 -8.10 3.53 11.66
C ASN A 140 -6.88 2.89 12.35
N ASN A 141 -6.02 2.20 11.61
CA ASN A 141 -4.91 1.43 12.18
C ASN A 141 -3.64 2.27 12.31
N TRP A 142 -3.36 3.13 11.33
CA TRP A 142 -2.29 4.10 11.45
C TRP A 142 -2.91 5.30 12.14
N ARG A 143 -2.37 5.72 13.29
CA ARG A 143 -2.91 6.82 14.11
C ARG A 143 -2.90 8.16 13.34
N ILE A 144 -3.87 8.32 12.46
CA ILE A 144 -4.08 9.40 11.48
C ILE A 144 -5.39 10.09 11.83
#